data_AF-A0A2E4FKC8-F1
#
_entry.id   AF-A0A2E4FKC8-F1
#
_cell.length_a   1.000
_cell.length_b   1.000
_cell.length_c   1.000
_cell.angle_alpha   90.00
_cell.angle_beta   90.00
_cell.angle_gamma   90.00
#
_symmetry.space_group_name_H-M   'P 1'
#
loop_
_entity.id
_entity.type
_entity.pdbx_description
1 polymer ?
#
loop_
_entity_poly.entity_id
_entity_poly.type
_entity_poly.pdbx_seq_one_letter_code
_entity_poly.pdbx_strand_id
1 'polypeptide(L)'
;MFLLVLSLLLPQPTLDFDYYKTNVEPIFVAKKAGFTRCVVCHSEGGRVGFLEELPAGAENWSDEQSRLNFEAVSRLVTPGDPSGSRLLMHPLEPDAGGDEFHNGGRQFASQDDPWFQALEAWVLGQAGQ
;
A
#
# COMPACT_ATOMS: atom_id res chain seq x y z
N MET A 1 -36.93 23.82 -11.87
CA MET A 1 -36.45 22.63 -12.62
C MET A 1 -35.32 22.02 -11.79
N PHE A 2 -35.63 21.04 -10.95
CA PHE A 2 -34.62 20.35 -10.13
C PHE A 2 -33.84 19.40 -11.04
N LEU A 3 -32.55 19.67 -11.25
CA LEU A 3 -31.62 18.72 -11.83
C LEU A 3 -31.37 17.61 -10.80
N LEU A 4 -32.00 16.46 -11.02
CA LEU A 4 -31.59 15.21 -10.39
C LEU A 4 -30.18 14.89 -10.88
N VAL A 5 -29.17 15.14 -10.05
CA VAL A 5 -27.83 14.61 -10.27
C VAL A 5 -27.91 13.13 -9.91
N LEU A 6 -28.02 12.29 -10.93
CA LEU A 6 -27.94 10.84 -10.78
C LEU A 6 -26.47 10.52 -10.49
N SER A 7 -26.09 10.43 -9.21
CA SER A 7 -24.78 9.93 -8.83
C SER A 7 -24.67 8.47 -9.25
N LEU A 8 -23.88 8.20 -10.30
CA LEU A 8 -23.50 6.85 -10.69
C LEU A 8 -22.61 6.29 -9.58
N LEU A 9 -23.15 5.42 -8.71
CA LEU A 9 -22.33 4.53 -7.90
C LEU A 9 -21.69 3.52 -8.86
N LEU A 10 -20.46 3.78 -9.28
CA LEU A 10 -19.63 2.74 -9.89
C LEU A 10 -19.25 1.73 -8.79
N PRO A 11 -19.28 0.41 -9.07
CA PRO A 11 -18.83 -0.57 -8.11
C PRO A 11 -17.35 -0.31 -7.77
N GLN A 12 -17.03 -0.33 -6.48
CA GLN A 12 -15.64 -0.24 -6.04
C GLN A 12 -14.87 -1.47 -6.55
N PRO A 13 -13.65 -1.32 -7.06
CA PRO A 13 -12.84 -2.45 -7.47
C PRO A 13 -12.56 -3.37 -6.28
N THR A 14 -12.32 -4.65 -6.57
CA THR A 14 -11.84 -5.61 -5.56
C THR A 14 -10.32 -5.66 -5.63
N LEU A 15 -9.66 -5.61 -4.48
CA LEU A 15 -8.21 -5.77 -4.39
C LEU A 15 -7.82 -7.20 -4.73
N ASP A 16 -6.85 -7.36 -5.61
CA ASP A 16 -6.43 -8.66 -6.13
C ASP A 16 -5.20 -9.20 -5.38
N PHE A 17 -5.25 -10.46 -4.96
CA PHE A 17 -4.17 -11.09 -4.20
C PHE A 17 -2.94 -11.38 -5.06
N ASP A 18 -3.13 -11.80 -6.30
CA ASP A 18 -2.01 -12.18 -7.17
C ASP A 18 -1.23 -10.94 -7.62
N TYR A 19 -1.93 -9.83 -7.89
CA TYR A 19 -1.30 -8.53 -8.08
C TYR A 19 -0.56 -8.09 -6.83
N TYR A 20 -1.19 -8.20 -5.66
CA TYR A 20 -0.57 -7.82 -4.39
C TYR A 20 0.74 -8.58 -4.18
N LYS A 21 0.71 -9.91 -4.25
CA LYS A 21 1.87 -10.76 -3.98
C LYS A 21 3.00 -10.50 -4.97
N THR A 22 2.67 -10.18 -6.23
CA THR A 22 3.66 -10.00 -7.30
C THR A 22 4.25 -8.59 -7.35
N ASN A 23 3.43 -7.55 -7.10
CA ASN A 23 3.80 -6.16 -7.38
C ASN A 23 3.84 -5.27 -6.14
N VAL A 24 3.04 -5.58 -5.11
CA VAL A 24 2.92 -4.77 -3.89
C VAL A 24 3.78 -5.32 -2.76
N GLU A 25 3.64 -6.61 -2.43
CA GLU A 25 4.36 -7.24 -1.31
C GLU A 25 5.88 -7.07 -1.38
N PRO A 26 6.55 -7.20 -2.55
CA PRO A 26 8.00 -7.01 -2.64
C PRO A 26 8.48 -5.62 -2.21
N ILE A 27 7.64 -4.58 -2.33
CA ILE A 27 7.96 -3.20 -1.93
C ILE A 27 8.24 -3.14 -0.42
N PHE A 28 7.58 -3.98 0.39
CA PHE A 28 7.73 -3.93 1.84
C PHE A 28 9.08 -4.48 2.33
N VAL A 29 9.72 -5.34 1.55
CA VAL A 29 10.96 -6.05 1.91
C VAL A 29 12.16 -5.64 1.06
N ALA A 30 11.93 -5.01 -0.08
CA ALA A 30 12.98 -4.49 -0.94
C ALA A 30 13.72 -3.31 -0.29
N LYS A 31 15.03 -3.25 -0.51
CA LYS A 31 15.86 -2.16 -0.02
C LYS A 31 16.00 -1.06 -1.08
N LYS A 32 15.63 0.16 -0.72
CA LYS A 32 15.87 1.38 -1.51
C LYS A 32 16.98 2.19 -0.84
N ALA A 33 17.96 2.67 -1.62
CA ALA A 33 19.08 3.44 -1.06
C ALA A 33 18.57 4.70 -0.35
N GLY A 34 19.02 4.92 0.88
CA GLY A 34 18.59 6.05 1.72
C GLY A 34 17.32 5.80 2.54
N PHE A 35 16.65 4.64 2.39
CA PHE A 35 15.40 4.35 3.09
C PHE A 35 15.48 3.06 3.90
N THR A 36 14.87 3.08 5.08
CA THR A 36 14.59 1.87 5.87
C THR A 36 13.44 1.12 5.22
N ARG A 37 13.58 -0.20 5.06
CA ARG A 37 12.53 -1.07 4.51
C ARG A 37 11.26 -1.00 5.35
N CYS A 38 10.10 -1.06 4.72
CA CYS A 38 8.81 -0.95 5.40
C CYS A 38 8.65 -2.02 6.50
N VAL A 39 9.03 -3.27 6.20
CA VAL A 39 8.95 -4.40 7.13
C VAL A 39 9.70 -4.17 8.45
N VAL A 40 10.79 -3.39 8.46
CA VAL A 40 11.58 -3.16 9.69
C VAL A 40 10.79 -2.41 10.76
N CYS A 41 9.86 -1.53 10.36
CA CYS A 41 9.05 -0.75 11.29
C CYS A 41 7.62 -1.27 11.42
N HIS A 42 7.12 -1.98 10.39
CA HIS A 42 5.74 -2.43 10.29
C HIS A 42 5.55 -3.94 10.50
N SER A 43 6.59 -4.71 10.85
CA SER A 43 6.44 -6.06 11.38
C SER A 43 6.25 -6.06 12.90
N GLU A 44 5.91 -7.23 13.45
CA GLU A 44 5.91 -7.47 14.90
C GLU A 44 7.29 -7.11 15.50
N GLY A 45 7.29 -6.41 16.65
CA GLY A 45 8.46 -5.71 17.21
C GLY A 45 8.57 -4.23 16.85
N GLY A 46 7.85 -3.76 15.82
CA GLY A 46 7.60 -2.34 15.53
C GLY A 46 6.45 -1.76 16.36
N ARG A 47 6.42 -0.43 16.55
CA ARG A 47 5.35 0.24 17.35
C ARG A 47 3.97 0.21 16.67
N VAL A 48 3.92 -0.04 15.36
CA VAL A 48 2.71 -0.01 14.51
C VAL A 48 2.82 -1.12 13.47
N GLY A 49 2.75 -2.38 13.93
CA GLY A 49 2.94 -3.56 13.09
C GLY A 49 1.63 -4.07 12.49
N PHE A 50 1.59 -4.23 11.16
CA PHE A 50 0.51 -4.91 10.44
C PHE A 50 1.03 -5.96 9.45
N LEU A 51 2.35 -6.07 9.31
CA LEU A 51 3.01 -7.11 8.52
C LEU A 51 3.47 -8.24 9.43
N GLU A 52 3.47 -9.45 8.91
CA GLU A 52 4.09 -10.62 9.51
C GLU A 52 5.61 -10.43 9.62
N GLU A 53 6.23 -11.00 10.65
CA GLU A 53 7.69 -11.02 10.75
C GLU A 53 8.29 -11.89 9.64
N LEU A 54 9.35 -11.39 8.99
CA LEU A 54 10.11 -12.18 8.04
C LEU A 54 10.88 -13.28 8.79
N PRO A 55 10.76 -14.56 8.38
CA PRO A 55 11.56 -15.62 8.98
C PRO A 55 13.05 -15.31 8.91
N ALA A 56 13.82 -15.77 9.90
CA ALA A 56 15.24 -15.49 9.98
C ALA A 56 15.98 -15.96 8.71
N GLY A 57 16.63 -15.02 8.02
CA GLY A 57 17.37 -15.28 6.78
C GLY A 57 16.50 -15.42 5.52
N ALA A 58 15.18 -15.25 5.62
CA ALA A 58 14.29 -15.24 4.46
C ALA A 58 14.33 -13.88 3.75
N GLU A 59 14.26 -13.93 2.42
CA GLU A 59 14.13 -12.74 1.58
C GLU A 59 12.67 -12.31 1.39
N ASN A 60 11.73 -13.26 1.50
CA ASN A 60 10.30 -13.08 1.29
C ASN A 60 9.47 -13.88 2.31
N TRP A 61 8.18 -13.60 2.39
CA TRP A 61 7.22 -14.34 3.20
C TRP A 61 6.78 -15.66 2.55
N SER A 62 6.27 -16.58 3.37
CA SER A 62 5.54 -17.75 2.87
C SER A 62 4.16 -17.36 2.34
N ASP A 63 3.54 -18.21 1.52
CA ASP A 63 2.19 -17.98 0.97
C ASP A 63 1.13 -17.71 2.05
N GLU A 64 1.22 -18.41 3.18
CA GLU A 64 0.36 -18.21 4.35
C GLU A 64 0.52 -16.78 4.91
N GLN A 65 1.76 -16.35 5.12
CA GLN A 65 2.08 -15.00 5.61
C GLN A 65 1.71 -13.91 4.60
N SER A 66 1.89 -14.16 3.30
CA SER A 66 1.45 -13.24 2.25
C SER A 66 -0.06 -13.01 2.29
N ARG A 67 -0.86 -14.04 2.59
CA ARG A 67 -2.32 -13.90 2.76
C ARG A 67 -2.68 -13.05 3.98
N LEU A 68 -2.01 -13.26 5.11
CA LEU A 68 -2.20 -12.44 6.30
C LEU A 68 -1.82 -10.97 6.06
N ASN A 69 -0.69 -10.75 5.39
CA ASN A 69 -0.24 -9.41 4.99
C ASN A 69 -1.23 -8.74 4.03
N PHE A 70 -1.74 -9.48 3.04
CA PHE A 70 -2.77 -8.97 2.12
C PHE A 70 -4.00 -8.49 2.87
N GLU A 71 -4.53 -9.28 3.81
CA GLU A 71 -5.68 -8.89 4.61
C GLU A 71 -5.42 -7.64 5.47
N ALA A 72 -4.24 -7.57 6.07
CA ALA A 72 -3.87 -6.45 6.93
C ALA A 72 -3.65 -5.15 6.12
N VAL A 73 -2.89 -5.22 5.02
CA VAL A 73 -2.60 -4.09 4.13
C VAL A 73 -3.86 -3.60 3.43
N SER A 74 -4.78 -4.48 3.07
CA SER A 74 -6.07 -4.11 2.46
C SER A 74 -6.89 -3.16 3.36
N ARG A 75 -6.74 -3.21 4.69
CA ARG A 75 -7.40 -2.29 5.64
C ARG A 75 -6.83 -0.86 5.60
N LEU A 76 -5.74 -0.64 4.87
CA LEU A 76 -5.12 0.67 4.64
C LEU A 76 -5.54 1.29 3.30
N VAL A 77 -6.37 0.59 2.53
CA VAL A 77 -6.77 0.96 1.18
C VAL A 77 -8.26 1.25 1.15
N THR A 78 -8.63 2.30 0.42
CA THR A 78 -9.99 2.56 -0.04
C THR A 78 -10.01 2.19 -1.54
N PRO A 79 -10.53 1.01 -1.92
CA PRO A 79 -10.42 0.53 -3.29
C PRO A 79 -11.06 1.49 -4.29
N GLY A 80 -10.31 1.90 -5.32
CA GLY A 80 -10.73 2.88 -6.32
C GLY A 80 -10.50 4.34 -5.91
N ASP A 81 -9.98 4.61 -4.71
CA ASP A 81 -9.66 5.96 -4.22
C ASP A 81 -8.21 6.02 -3.69
N PRO A 82 -7.24 6.37 -4.55
CA PRO A 82 -5.86 6.57 -4.14
C PRO A 82 -5.69 7.63 -3.04
N SER A 83 -6.39 8.76 -3.16
CA SER A 83 -6.29 9.88 -2.22
C SER A 83 -6.88 9.56 -0.84
N GLY A 84 -7.90 8.70 -0.79
CA GLY A 84 -8.47 8.18 0.45
C GLY A 84 -7.74 6.96 1.01
N SER A 85 -6.63 6.52 0.39
CA SER A 85 -5.90 5.33 0.80
C SER A 85 -4.68 5.67 1.64
N ARG A 86 -4.74 5.30 2.93
CA ARG A 86 -3.65 5.50 3.89
C ARG A 86 -2.33 4.88 3.43
N LEU A 87 -2.39 3.74 2.74
CA LEU A 87 -1.23 3.05 2.17
C LEU A 87 -0.38 3.95 1.26
N LEU A 88 -1.03 4.89 0.55
CA LEU A 88 -0.37 5.82 -0.38
C LEU A 88 -0.02 7.15 0.30
N MET A 89 -0.95 7.73 1.07
CA MET A 89 -0.81 9.11 1.55
C MET A 89 0.18 9.28 2.72
N HIS A 90 0.28 8.30 3.62
CA HIS A 90 1.20 8.38 4.76
C HIS A 90 2.69 8.37 4.35
N PRO A 91 3.14 7.47 3.45
CA PRO A 91 4.54 7.44 3.05
C PRO A 91 4.93 8.50 2.00
N LEU A 92 3.97 9.21 1.41
CA LEU A 92 4.22 10.26 0.40
C LEU A 92 4.56 11.60 1.08
N GLU A 93 5.54 12.33 0.52
CA GLU A 93 5.87 13.68 0.97
C GLU A 93 4.68 14.65 0.81
N PRO A 94 4.45 15.59 1.76
CA PRO A 94 3.35 16.55 1.67
C PRO A 94 3.35 17.38 0.38
N ASP A 95 4.53 17.82 -0.09
CA ASP A 95 4.68 18.58 -1.34
C ASP A 95 4.27 17.78 -2.58
N ALA A 96 4.20 16.44 -2.48
CA ALA A 96 3.71 15.55 -3.52
C ALA A 96 2.24 15.11 -3.32
N GLY A 97 1.56 15.66 -2.31
CA GLY A 97 0.15 15.38 -1.99
C GLY A 97 -0.08 14.37 -0.87
N GLY A 98 0.97 13.98 -0.13
CA GLY A 98 0.82 13.11 1.04
C GLY A 98 0.26 13.84 2.27
N ASP A 99 0.00 13.07 3.34
CA ASP A 99 -0.57 13.61 4.58
C ASP A 99 0.37 14.63 5.24
N GLU A 100 -0.13 15.76 5.74
CA GLU A 100 0.70 16.76 6.43
C GLU A 100 1.37 16.19 7.70
N PHE A 101 0.66 15.31 8.43
CA PHE A 101 1.13 14.73 9.69
C PHE A 101 1.28 13.22 9.59
N HIS A 102 2.52 12.74 9.69
CA HIS A 102 2.80 11.34 9.83
C HIS A 102 3.93 11.10 10.83
N ASN A 103 3.72 10.14 11.76
CA ASN A 103 4.76 9.67 12.66
C ASN A 103 5.55 8.57 11.95
N GLY A 104 6.61 8.93 11.23
CA GLY A 104 7.43 7.99 10.48
C GLY A 104 8.27 8.68 9.41
N GLY A 105 9.12 7.90 8.73
CA GLY A 105 9.85 8.38 7.55
C GLY A 105 8.96 8.34 6.30
N ARG A 106 9.11 9.32 5.41
CA ARG A 106 8.51 9.29 4.08
C ARG A 106 9.32 8.37 3.16
N GLN A 107 8.66 7.67 2.25
CA GLN A 107 9.26 6.71 1.31
C GLN A 107 9.20 7.20 -0.14
N PHE A 108 8.30 8.15 -0.44
CA PHE A 108 8.05 8.64 -1.78
C PHE A 108 8.09 10.17 -1.81
N ALA A 109 8.95 10.73 -2.65
CA ALA A 109 9.02 12.17 -2.89
C ALA A 109 8.13 12.62 -4.08
N SER A 110 7.58 11.67 -4.84
CA SER A 110 6.70 11.91 -5.98
C SER A 110 5.77 10.71 -6.19
N GLN A 111 4.59 10.96 -6.77
CA GLN A 111 3.68 9.94 -7.26
C GLN A 111 4.20 9.24 -8.53
N ASP A 112 5.21 9.82 -9.20
CA ASP A 112 5.92 9.20 -10.32
C ASP A 112 6.91 8.10 -9.88
N ASP A 113 7.07 7.88 -8.57
CA ASP A 113 7.89 6.78 -8.08
C ASP A 113 7.28 5.44 -8.52
N PRO A 114 8.06 4.54 -9.14
CA PRO A 114 7.52 3.29 -9.68
C PRO A 114 6.90 2.39 -8.60
N TRP A 115 7.37 2.48 -7.35
CA TRP A 115 6.74 1.76 -6.24
C TRP A 115 5.41 2.39 -5.85
N PHE A 116 5.32 3.72 -5.87
CA PHE A 116 4.04 4.41 -5.66
C PHE A 116 3.01 4.01 -6.72
N GLN A 117 3.40 4.01 -8.00
CA GLN A 117 2.51 3.63 -9.10
C GLN A 117 2.04 2.17 -9.02
N ALA A 118 2.90 1.25 -8.57
CA ALA A 118 2.50 -0.13 -8.35
C ALA A 118 1.46 -0.27 -7.23
N LEU A 119 1.65 0.47 -6.13
CA LEU A 119 0.66 0.54 -5.04
C LEU A 119 -0.65 1.17 -5.54
N GLU A 120 -0.58 2.28 -6.27
CA GLU A 120 -1.72 3.00 -6.81
C GLU A 120 -2.52 2.14 -7.80
N ALA A 121 -1.85 1.43 -8.71
CA ALA A 121 -2.50 0.52 -9.65
C ALA A 121 -3.28 -0.57 -8.93
N TRP A 122 -2.73 -1.12 -7.83
CA TRP A 122 -3.46 -2.08 -7.00
C TRP A 122 -4.69 -1.46 -6.33
N VAL A 123 -4.55 -0.25 -5.76
CA VAL A 123 -5.69 0.50 -5.19
C VAL A 123 -6.78 0.72 -6.25
N LEU A 124 -6.39 1.02 -7.49
CA LEU A 124 -7.31 1.22 -8.62
C LEU A 124 -7.90 -0.09 -9.17
N GLY A 125 -7.54 -1.25 -8.62
CA GLY A 125 -8.13 -2.55 -8.98
C GLY A 125 -7.39 -3.32 -10.05
N GLN A 126 -6.12 -3.00 -10.32
CA GLN A 126 -5.30 -3.82 -11.21
C GLN A 126 -5.17 -5.24 -10.63
N ALA A 127 -5.45 -6.24 -11.47
CA ALA A 127 -5.33 -7.65 -11.14
C ALA A 127 -4.04 -8.26 -11.71
N GLY A 128 -3.57 -9.31 -11.05
CA GLY A 128 -2.47 -10.15 -11.52
C GLY A 128 -2.87 -10.91 -12.77
N GLN A 129 -1.87 -11.38 -13.51
CA GLN A 129 -2.06 -12.31 -14.63
C GLN A 129 -1.93 -13.74 -14.15
#